data_AF-A0AAD7FFB0-F1
#
_entry.id   AF-A0AAD7FFB0-F1
#
_cell.length_a   1.000
_cell.length_b   1.000
_cell.length_c   1.000
_cell.angle_alpha   90.00
_cell.angle_beta   90.00
_cell.angle_gamma   90.00
#
_symmetry.space_group_name_H-M   'P 1'
#
loop_
_entity.id
_entity.type
_entity.pdbx_description
1 polymer ?
#
loop_
_entity_poly.entity_id
_entity_poly.type
_entity_poly.pdbx_seq_one_letter_code
_entity_poly.pdbx_strand_id
1 'polypeptide(L)'
;MPHKRAKRSVRVQQRSQNGTDLAPGRGAQTQDDEALPKSFLRALNADKVRTEFRAKRKLRDEVGDGDGKKASKRRKVESVADAKIRPGETLGHFNKRIEADMRPLVRDAVQSSRATQRVAKKDKSSTPSTKPSNISSDTSATSKKPTKQPPPSTPPVDKYAHRPKEFLHTSSSAPRRLNDIAMAPPDLSASGFARKASSAKNGSGKKTKAEALLSPAQALQMAKAREEAVARYRELKEKRRREAGRQHGEI
;
A
#
# COMPACT_ATOMS: atom_id res chain seq x y z
N MET A 1 -48.13 40.80 -26.05
CA MET A 1 -49.22 40.28 -25.20
C MET A 1 -48.94 40.53 -23.72
N PRO A 2 -49.80 41.29 -23.02
CA PRO A 2 -49.59 41.73 -21.62
C PRO A 2 -49.35 40.58 -20.64
N HIS A 3 -50.10 39.49 -20.78
CA HIS A 3 -50.00 38.30 -19.93
C HIS A 3 -48.69 37.51 -20.08
N LYS A 4 -47.95 37.66 -21.19
CA LYS A 4 -46.60 37.08 -21.32
C LYS A 4 -45.55 37.88 -20.57
N ARG A 5 -45.73 39.21 -20.46
CA ARG A 5 -44.82 40.11 -19.73
C ARG A 5 -44.92 39.89 -18.22
N ALA A 6 -46.13 39.71 -17.69
CA ALA A 6 -46.36 39.40 -16.27
C ALA A 6 -45.67 38.10 -15.83
N LYS A 7 -45.83 37.00 -16.58
CA LYS A 7 -45.17 35.71 -16.27
C LYS A 7 -43.64 35.78 -16.33
N ARG A 8 -43.10 36.58 -17.25
CA ARG A 8 -41.64 36.82 -17.34
C ARG A 8 -41.14 37.58 -16.12
N SER A 9 -41.85 38.61 -15.67
CA SER A 9 -41.48 39.40 -14.49
C SER A 9 -41.39 38.53 -13.24
N VAL A 10 -42.42 37.71 -12.98
CA VAL A 10 -42.45 36.80 -11.82
C VAL A 10 -41.30 35.78 -11.88
N ARG A 11 -41.02 35.20 -13.05
CA ARG A 11 -39.93 34.24 -13.22
C ARG A 11 -38.54 34.87 -13.02
N VAL A 12 -38.36 36.11 -13.47
CA VAL A 12 -37.11 36.86 -13.27
C VAL A 12 -36.92 37.23 -11.81
N GLN A 13 -37.98 37.69 -11.14
CA GLN A 13 -37.95 37.99 -9.70
C GLN A 13 -37.63 36.74 -8.87
N GLN A 14 -38.29 35.61 -9.15
CA GLN A 14 -37.99 34.33 -8.49
C GLN A 14 -36.55 33.86 -8.77
N ARG A 15 -36.04 34.02 -10.00
CA ARG A 15 -34.65 33.67 -10.32
C ARG A 15 -33.65 34.57 -9.57
N SER A 16 -33.95 35.85 -9.39
CA SER A 16 -33.10 36.76 -8.60
C SER A 16 -33.11 36.45 -7.10
N GLN A 17 -34.28 36.06 -6.55
CA GLN A 17 -34.42 35.70 -5.14
C GLN A 17 -33.79 34.33 -4.82
N ASN A 18 -33.94 33.36 -5.71
CA ASN A 18 -33.39 32.01 -5.53
C ASN A 18 -31.89 31.94 -5.84
N GLY A 19 -31.32 32.99 -6.43
CA GLY A 19 -29.94 33.01 -6.89
C GLY A 19 -29.68 32.01 -8.02
N THR A 20 -28.41 31.86 -8.37
CA THR A 20 -27.95 30.79 -9.25
C THR A 20 -27.63 29.58 -8.40
N ASP A 21 -28.41 28.50 -8.52
CA ASP A 21 -28.07 27.16 -8.00
C ASP A 21 -26.94 26.52 -8.82
N LEU A 22 -25.88 27.30 -9.05
CA LEU A 22 -24.63 26.84 -9.59
C LEU A 22 -23.72 26.66 -8.39
N ALA A 23 -23.11 25.47 -8.29
CA ALA A 23 -22.06 25.26 -7.31
C ALA A 23 -21.02 26.39 -7.45
N PRO A 24 -20.52 26.97 -6.33
CA PRO A 24 -19.50 28.00 -6.39
C PRO A 24 -18.39 27.52 -7.32
N GLY A 25 -18.14 28.30 -8.38
CA GLY A 25 -17.15 27.95 -9.38
C GLY A 25 -15.83 27.68 -8.69
N ARG A 26 -15.06 26.71 -9.18
CA ARG A 26 -13.81 26.26 -8.56
C ARG A 26 -12.77 27.36 -8.27
N GLY A 27 -12.93 28.57 -8.83
CA GLY A 27 -12.12 29.76 -8.55
C GLY A 27 -12.76 30.78 -7.59
N ALA A 28 -14.09 30.83 -7.44
CA ALA A 28 -14.81 31.92 -6.78
C ALA A 28 -14.71 31.97 -5.25
N GLN A 29 -14.08 30.98 -4.61
CA GLN A 29 -13.95 30.95 -3.14
C GLN A 29 -12.57 30.53 -2.63
N THR A 30 -11.56 30.36 -3.50
CA THR A 30 -10.37 29.62 -3.05
C THR A 30 -9.00 30.19 -3.38
N GLN A 31 -8.85 31.23 -4.20
CA GLN A 31 -7.53 31.78 -4.51
C GLN A 31 -7.46 33.30 -4.66
N ASP A 32 -8.53 33.97 -5.12
CA ASP A 32 -8.41 35.37 -5.57
C ASP A 32 -8.90 36.43 -4.57
N ASP A 33 -9.80 36.09 -3.63
CA ASP A 33 -10.34 37.04 -2.64
C ASP A 33 -9.58 37.07 -1.30
N GLU A 34 -8.65 36.13 -1.08
CA GLU A 34 -7.83 36.09 0.14
C GLU A 34 -6.56 36.93 -0.08
N ALA A 35 -6.34 37.97 0.73
CA ALA A 35 -5.15 38.83 0.66
C ALA A 35 -3.82 38.05 0.82
N LEU A 36 -3.87 36.82 1.34
CA LEU A 36 -2.72 35.95 1.52
C LEU A 36 -3.02 34.57 0.93
N PRO A 37 -2.09 33.97 0.17
CA PRO A 37 -2.29 32.63 -0.37
C PRO A 37 -2.33 31.59 0.76
N LYS A 38 -3.11 30.53 0.58
CA LYS A 38 -3.29 29.43 1.55
C LYS A 38 -1.99 28.80 2.05
N SER A 39 -0.97 28.73 1.19
CA SER A 39 0.36 28.25 1.58
C SER A 39 1.00 29.15 2.64
N PHE A 40 0.82 30.46 2.52
CA PHE A 40 1.32 31.46 3.45
C PHE A 40 0.50 31.49 4.75
N LEU A 41 -0.83 31.39 4.67
CA LEU A 41 -1.68 31.22 5.85
C LEU A 41 -1.34 29.96 6.65
N ARG A 42 -0.97 28.86 5.98
CA ARG A 42 -0.47 27.65 6.63
C ARG A 42 0.87 27.86 7.33
N ALA A 43 1.75 28.68 6.75
CA ALA A 43 3.04 29.02 7.35
C ALA A 43 2.87 29.92 8.58
N LEU A 44 2.03 30.95 8.51
CA LEU A 44 1.72 31.83 9.65
C LEU A 44 1.03 31.08 10.79
N ASN A 45 0.13 30.16 10.47
CA ASN A 45 -0.56 29.34 11.48
C ASN A 45 0.20 28.07 11.87
N ALA A 46 1.46 27.90 11.44
CA ALA A 46 2.19 26.65 11.61
C ALA A 46 2.33 26.23 13.08
N ASP A 47 2.53 27.18 13.98
CA ASP A 47 2.69 26.86 15.40
C ASP A 47 1.37 26.41 16.05
N LYS A 48 0.25 27.04 15.70
CA LYS A 48 -1.09 26.57 16.13
C LYS A 48 -1.38 25.17 15.59
N VAL A 49 -1.08 24.91 14.32
CA VAL A 49 -1.24 23.58 13.72
C VAL A 49 -0.38 22.53 14.42
N ARG A 50 0.85 22.89 14.81
CA ARG A 50 1.76 21.99 15.54
C ARG A 50 1.28 21.72 16.97
N THR A 51 0.81 22.72 17.70
CA THR A 51 0.29 22.55 19.06
C THR A 51 -1.00 21.74 19.07
N GLU A 52 -1.94 22.03 18.17
CA GLU A 52 -3.16 21.25 17.99
C GLU A 52 -2.87 19.80 17.61
N PHE A 53 -1.90 19.56 16.71
CA PHE A 53 -1.50 18.21 16.34
C PHE A 53 -0.89 17.45 17.52
N ARG A 54 -0.04 18.09 18.33
CA ARG A 54 0.54 17.49 19.53
C ARG A 54 -0.53 17.20 20.58
N ALA A 55 -1.46 18.13 20.82
CA ALA A 55 -2.57 17.95 21.75
C ALA A 55 -3.50 16.81 21.30
N LYS A 56 -3.89 16.80 20.02
CA LYS A 56 -4.73 15.74 19.44
C LYS A 56 -4.05 14.37 19.45
N ARG A 57 -2.73 14.32 19.25
CA ARG A 57 -1.94 13.10 19.38
C ARG A 57 -1.93 12.62 20.82
N LYS A 58 -1.66 13.50 21.79
CA LYS A 58 -1.69 13.16 23.23
C LYS A 58 -3.06 12.64 23.66
N LEU A 59 -4.14 13.31 23.25
CA LEU A 59 -5.51 12.88 23.53
C LEU A 59 -5.83 11.51 22.91
N ARG A 60 -5.34 11.23 21.70
CA ARG A 60 -5.51 9.93 21.05
C ARG A 60 -4.74 8.82 21.76
N ASP A 61 -3.55 9.14 22.29
CA ASP A 61 -2.72 8.18 23.02
C ASP A 61 -3.30 7.90 24.43
N GLU A 62 -3.94 8.88 25.09
CA GLU A 62 -4.63 8.70 26.40
C GLU A 62 -5.97 7.96 26.31
N VAL A 63 -6.71 8.10 25.19
CA VAL A 63 -8.02 7.45 24.98
C VAL A 63 -7.88 6.00 24.43
N GLY A 64 -6.65 5.51 24.23
CA GLY A 64 -6.43 4.11 23.85
C GLY A 64 -6.99 3.72 22.47
N ASP A 65 -7.28 4.69 21.59
CA ASP A 65 -7.79 4.43 20.25
C ASP A 65 -6.71 4.68 19.19
N GLY A 66 -5.91 3.65 19.00
CA GLY A 66 -4.87 3.61 18.01
C GLY A 66 -5.40 3.52 16.57
N ASP A 67 -6.08 4.53 16.00
CA ASP A 67 -5.98 4.79 14.55
C ASP A 67 -6.38 6.21 14.09
N GLY A 68 -5.37 7.01 13.73
CA GLY A 68 -5.48 8.42 13.36
C GLY A 68 -5.74 8.61 11.87
N LYS A 69 -6.58 7.75 11.28
CA LYS A 69 -6.98 7.87 9.88
C LYS A 69 -8.49 7.91 9.79
N LYS A 70 -8.99 9.14 9.61
CA LYS A 70 -10.30 9.53 9.06
C LYS A 70 -11.44 8.55 9.42
N ALA A 71 -12.26 8.96 10.38
CA ALA A 71 -13.55 8.41 10.73
C ALA A 71 -14.56 8.44 9.56
N SER A 72 -14.25 7.78 8.46
CA SER A 72 -15.23 7.38 7.46
C SER A 72 -15.91 6.13 8.00
N LYS A 73 -16.97 6.34 8.78
CA LYS A 73 -18.05 5.35 9.00
C LYS A 73 -17.54 3.96 9.43
N ARG A 74 -16.78 3.87 10.52
CA ARG A 74 -16.65 2.60 11.25
C ARG A 74 -18.01 2.33 11.90
N ARG A 75 -18.85 1.52 11.26
CA ARG A 75 -19.99 0.91 11.95
C ARG A 75 -19.40 0.14 13.14
N LYS A 76 -19.88 0.46 14.33
CA LYS A 76 -19.60 -0.27 15.56
C LYS A 76 -19.88 -1.75 15.26
N VAL A 77 -18.88 -2.62 15.46
CA VAL A 77 -19.00 -4.07 15.24
C VAL A 77 -19.79 -4.65 16.42
N GLU A 78 -21.07 -4.33 16.49
CA GLU A 78 -22.06 -4.97 17.35
C GLU A 78 -22.86 -5.94 16.47
N SER A 79 -22.38 -7.16 16.18
CA SER A 79 -23.28 -8.22 15.64
C SER A 79 -22.66 -9.59 15.35
N VAL A 80 -21.57 -10.03 16.00
CA VAL A 80 -21.26 -11.49 15.93
C VAL A 80 -22.36 -12.30 16.66
N ALA A 81 -23.05 -11.68 17.63
CA ALA A 81 -24.18 -12.28 18.35
C ALA A 81 -25.44 -12.48 17.48
N ASP A 82 -25.57 -11.78 16.34
CA ASP A 82 -26.72 -11.87 15.42
C ASP A 82 -26.42 -12.75 14.19
N ALA A 83 -25.61 -13.80 14.36
CA ALA A 83 -25.28 -14.78 13.31
C ALA A 83 -26.44 -15.75 12.99
N LYS A 84 -27.69 -15.28 13.04
CA LYS A 84 -28.87 -16.02 12.59
C LYS A 84 -29.30 -15.52 11.21
N ILE A 85 -29.81 -16.42 10.39
CA ILE A 85 -30.42 -16.08 9.10
C ILE A 85 -31.68 -15.25 9.40
N ARG A 86 -31.77 -14.05 8.82
CA ARG A 86 -32.95 -13.20 9.01
C ARG A 86 -34.13 -13.75 8.20
N PRO A 87 -35.38 -13.55 8.63
CA PRO A 87 -36.53 -14.00 7.85
C PRO A 87 -36.50 -13.33 6.45
N GLY A 88 -36.67 -14.14 5.41
CA GLY A 88 -36.61 -13.68 4.01
C GLY A 88 -35.19 -13.53 3.44
N GLU A 89 -34.15 -13.82 4.21
CA GLU A 89 -32.77 -13.81 3.72
C GLU A 89 -32.37 -15.18 3.16
N THR A 90 -31.75 -15.19 1.98
CA THR A 90 -31.15 -16.43 1.44
C THR A 90 -29.79 -16.69 2.09
N LEU A 91 -29.37 -17.96 2.17
CA LEU A 91 -28.09 -18.36 2.76
C LEU A 91 -26.89 -17.58 2.19
N GLY A 92 -26.92 -17.25 0.89
CA GLY A 92 -25.88 -16.45 0.26
C GLY A 92 -25.80 -14.99 0.76
N HIS A 93 -26.92 -14.37 1.11
CA HIS A 93 -26.95 -13.03 1.70
C HIS A 93 -26.43 -13.05 3.14
N PHE A 94 -26.79 -14.09 3.89
CA PHE A 94 -26.31 -14.30 5.24
C PHE A 94 -24.78 -14.42 5.28
N ASN A 95 -24.20 -15.26 4.40
CA ASN A 95 -22.75 -15.38 4.28
C ASN A 95 -22.08 -14.06 3.91
N LYS A 96 -22.64 -13.31 2.95
CA LYS A 96 -22.12 -11.97 2.58
C LYS A 96 -22.15 -10.98 3.75
N ARG A 97 -23.20 -11.00 4.57
CA ARG A 97 -23.29 -10.14 5.76
C ARG A 97 -22.25 -10.53 6.81
N ILE A 98 -22.17 -11.82 7.14
CA ILE A 98 -21.16 -12.32 8.09
C ILE A 98 -19.76 -11.98 7.62
N GLU A 99 -19.46 -12.22 6.33
CA GLU A 99 -18.17 -11.86 5.75
C GLU A 99 -17.90 -10.37 5.86
N ALA A 100 -18.88 -9.51 5.58
CA ALA A 100 -18.73 -8.07 5.69
C ALA A 100 -18.46 -7.61 7.14
N ASP A 101 -19.15 -8.19 8.11
CA ASP A 101 -19.02 -7.88 9.54
C ASP A 101 -17.67 -8.38 10.10
N MET A 102 -17.20 -9.54 9.66
CA MET A 102 -15.90 -10.12 10.06
C MET A 102 -14.71 -9.56 9.26
N ARG A 103 -14.94 -8.97 8.08
CA ARG A 103 -13.89 -8.41 7.21
C ARG A 103 -12.95 -7.43 7.90
N PRO A 104 -13.40 -6.44 8.70
CA PRO A 104 -12.49 -5.53 9.38
C PRO A 104 -11.59 -6.27 10.37
N LEU A 105 -12.13 -7.18 11.18
CA LEU A 105 -11.35 -7.96 12.15
C LEU A 105 -10.28 -8.82 11.47
N VAL A 106 -10.66 -9.53 10.40
CA VAL A 106 -9.72 -10.33 9.61
C VAL A 106 -8.66 -9.44 8.97
N ARG A 107 -9.05 -8.29 8.41
CA ARG A 107 -8.12 -7.32 7.80
C ARG A 107 -7.11 -6.79 8.82
N ASP A 108 -7.57 -6.43 10.02
CA ASP A 108 -6.73 -5.87 11.08
C ASP A 108 -5.76 -6.93 11.61
N ALA A 109 -6.21 -8.18 11.80
CA ALA A 109 -5.36 -9.32 12.16
C ALA A 109 -4.29 -9.64 11.09
N VAL A 110 -4.66 -9.56 9.81
CA VAL A 110 -3.71 -9.73 8.70
C VAL A 110 -2.70 -8.58 8.66
N GLN A 111 -3.14 -7.35 8.94
CA GLN A 111 -2.26 -6.19 8.96
C GLN A 111 -1.29 -6.22 10.14
N SER A 112 -1.76 -6.60 11.34
CA SER A 112 -0.93 -6.72 12.54
C SER A 112 0.09 -7.86 12.41
N SER A 113 -0.32 -9.02 11.90
CA SER A 113 0.61 -10.14 11.64
C SER A 113 1.67 -9.82 10.59
N ARG A 114 1.34 -9.03 9.55
CA ARG A 114 2.35 -8.54 8.59
C ARG A 114 3.35 -7.59 9.23
N ALA A 115 2.94 -6.77 10.19
CA ALA A 115 3.84 -5.87 10.91
C ALA A 115 4.82 -6.67 11.79
N THR A 116 4.32 -7.64 12.57
CA THR A 116 5.18 -8.50 13.41
C THR A 116 6.16 -9.33 12.58
N GLN A 117 5.72 -9.86 11.43
CA GLN A 117 6.62 -10.56 10.49
C GLN A 117 7.75 -9.68 9.95
N ARG A 118 7.51 -8.38 9.73
CA ARG A 118 8.54 -7.45 9.26
C ARG A 118 9.58 -7.15 10.34
N VAL A 119 9.14 -6.98 11.58
CA VAL A 119 10.03 -6.79 12.73
C VAL A 119 10.88 -8.06 12.95
N ALA A 120 10.26 -9.23 12.98
CA ALA A 120 10.98 -10.50 13.13
C ALA A 120 11.99 -10.77 11.99
N LYS A 121 11.73 -10.30 10.77
CA LYS A 121 12.71 -10.38 9.67
C LYS A 121 13.86 -9.39 9.84
N LYS A 122 13.57 -8.19 10.35
CA LYS A 122 14.59 -7.16 10.63
C LYS A 122 15.53 -7.62 11.74
N ASP A 123 14.98 -8.20 12.82
CA ASP A 123 15.76 -8.63 13.97
C ASP A 123 16.66 -9.84 13.64
N LYS A 124 16.19 -10.75 12.77
CA LYS A 124 17.01 -11.84 12.22
C LYS A 124 18.12 -11.39 11.28
N SER A 125 18.02 -10.19 10.71
CA SER A 125 19.08 -9.60 9.89
C SER A 125 20.08 -8.76 10.71
N SER A 126 19.78 -8.47 11.97
CA SER A 126 20.66 -7.71 12.88
C SER A 126 21.35 -8.56 13.93
N THR A 127 21.09 -9.86 14.00
CA THR A 127 21.95 -10.80 14.74
C THR A 127 23.17 -11.14 13.88
N PRO A 128 24.40 -10.78 14.27
CA PRO A 128 25.60 -11.14 13.54
C PRO A 128 25.84 -12.65 13.66
N SER A 129 25.47 -13.40 12.62
CA SER A 129 25.89 -14.78 12.49
C SER A 129 27.40 -14.81 12.29
N THR A 130 28.11 -15.32 13.28
CA THR A 130 29.50 -15.78 13.21
C THR A 130 29.68 -16.75 12.03
N LYS A 131 30.33 -16.29 10.96
CA LYS A 131 31.14 -17.11 10.05
C LYS A 131 32.41 -16.33 9.66
N PRO A 132 33.55 -17.02 9.53
CA PRO A 132 34.87 -16.42 9.72
C PRO A 132 35.42 -15.73 8.47
N SER A 133 36.18 -14.67 8.74
CA SER A 133 37.33 -14.14 8.01
C SER A 133 37.27 -14.08 6.48
N ASN A 134 37.15 -12.86 5.94
CA ASN A 134 38.28 -12.34 5.16
C ASN A 134 38.41 -10.81 5.30
N ILE A 135 39.67 -10.41 5.32
CA ILE A 135 40.28 -9.15 5.79
C ILE A 135 40.22 -8.06 4.73
N SER A 136 39.90 -6.83 5.16
CA SER A 136 40.62 -5.56 4.86
C SER A 136 39.72 -4.39 5.31
N SER A 137 39.83 -3.88 6.54
CA SER A 137 40.69 -2.76 6.95
C SER A 137 40.68 -1.57 5.98
N ASP A 138 39.97 -0.49 6.34
CA ASP A 138 40.68 0.75 6.61
C ASP A 138 39.95 1.63 7.63
N THR A 139 40.79 2.32 8.37
CA THR A 139 40.65 2.96 9.66
C THR A 139 40.36 4.46 9.50
N SER A 140 39.54 5.03 10.39
CA SER A 140 39.90 6.22 11.19
C SER A 140 38.69 6.77 11.96
N ALA A 141 38.70 6.53 13.26
CA ALA A 141 38.11 7.47 14.21
C ALA A 141 39.07 8.67 14.34
N THR A 142 38.56 9.87 14.63
CA THR A 142 38.76 10.61 15.91
C THR A 142 38.27 12.07 15.78
N SER A 143 37.51 12.48 16.80
CA SER A 143 37.46 13.80 17.47
C SER A 143 36.99 15.11 16.79
N LYS A 144 35.96 15.67 17.45
CA LYS A 144 35.88 17.02 18.06
C LYS A 144 36.02 18.28 17.17
N LYS A 145 34.92 19.05 17.18
CA LYS A 145 34.78 20.51 16.96
C LYS A 145 35.89 21.34 17.63
N PRO A 146 36.27 22.50 17.03
CA PRO A 146 35.63 23.75 17.41
C PRO A 146 35.32 24.74 16.26
N THR A 147 34.49 25.71 16.62
CA THR A 147 33.80 26.76 15.86
C THR A 147 34.73 27.86 15.30
N LYS A 148 34.56 28.29 14.03
CA LYS A 148 34.51 29.71 13.59
C LYS A 148 34.25 29.87 12.06
N GLN A 149 33.28 30.74 11.75
CA GLN A 149 32.97 31.48 10.51
C GLN A 149 32.35 30.76 9.28
N PRO A 150 31.31 31.35 8.64
CA PRO A 150 30.66 30.78 7.45
C PRO A 150 31.35 31.20 6.13
N PRO A 151 31.67 30.26 5.22
CA PRO A 151 32.09 30.57 3.85
C PRO A 151 30.90 30.86 2.92
N PRO A 152 31.12 31.51 1.76
CA PRO A 152 30.08 32.00 0.87
C PRO A 152 29.22 30.89 0.26
N SER A 153 27.93 31.22 0.08
CA SER A 153 26.86 30.40 -0.49
C SER A 153 27.20 29.86 -1.89
N THR A 154 27.74 28.65 -1.96
CA THR A 154 27.70 27.82 -3.18
C THR A 154 26.37 27.06 -3.23
N PRO A 155 25.70 26.97 -4.39
CA PRO A 155 24.46 26.19 -4.51
C PRO A 155 24.69 24.73 -4.09
N PRO A 156 23.70 24.05 -3.50
CA PRO A 156 23.85 22.69 -3.02
C PRO A 156 24.16 21.76 -4.19
N VAL A 157 25.36 21.19 -4.20
CA VAL A 157 25.77 20.17 -5.16
C VAL A 157 24.88 18.95 -4.94
N ASP A 158 24.12 18.57 -5.98
CA ASP A 158 23.25 17.39 -5.94
C ASP A 158 24.13 16.14 -5.82
N LYS A 159 24.17 15.57 -4.62
CA LYS A 159 24.93 14.35 -4.29
C LYS A 159 24.49 13.13 -5.10
N TYR A 160 23.39 13.24 -5.85
CA TYR A 160 22.86 12.19 -6.71
C TYR A 160 23.05 12.49 -8.20
N ALA A 161 23.75 13.56 -8.58
CA ALA A 161 24.03 13.89 -9.98
C ALA A 161 24.80 12.78 -10.71
N HIS A 162 25.69 12.07 -10.01
CA HIS A 162 26.45 10.95 -10.56
C HIS A 162 25.74 9.60 -10.47
N ARG A 163 24.55 9.54 -9.87
CA ARG A 163 23.79 8.30 -9.75
C ARG A 163 23.00 8.10 -11.05
N PRO A 164 23.15 6.96 -11.75
CA PRO A 164 22.38 6.71 -12.96
C PRO A 164 20.88 6.76 -12.62
N LYS A 165 20.16 7.69 -13.25
CA LYS A 165 18.70 7.83 -13.06
C LYS A 165 18.03 6.73 -13.88
N GLU A 166 17.32 5.83 -13.21
CA GLU A 166 16.60 4.66 -13.79
C GLU A 166 15.41 5.03 -14.70
N PHE A 167 15.09 6.31 -14.83
CA PHE A 167 13.99 6.79 -15.67
C PHE A 167 14.54 7.61 -16.83
N LEU A 168 14.16 7.24 -18.05
CA LEU A 168 14.41 8.02 -19.26
C LEU A 168 13.84 9.43 -19.10
N HIS A 169 14.70 10.42 -18.87
CA HIS A 169 14.34 11.81 -19.09
C HIS A 169 14.36 12.07 -20.59
N THR A 170 13.17 12.17 -21.18
CA THR A 170 13.02 12.73 -22.53
C THR A 170 13.28 14.24 -22.44
N SER A 171 14.52 14.67 -22.68
CA SER A 171 14.91 16.08 -22.78
C SER A 171 14.32 16.70 -24.06
N SER A 172 13.02 16.95 -24.07
CA SER A 172 12.34 17.74 -25.11
C SER A 172 11.97 19.08 -24.51
N SER A 173 12.60 20.16 -24.97
CA SER A 173 12.33 21.52 -24.49
C SER A 173 10.99 22.10 -24.99
N ALA A 174 10.31 21.43 -25.93
CA ALA A 174 9.01 21.84 -26.44
C ALA A 174 7.86 21.04 -25.80
N PRO A 175 6.77 21.69 -25.35
CA PRO A 175 5.60 21.01 -24.80
C PRO A 175 4.87 20.24 -25.92
N ARG A 176 4.79 18.90 -25.81
CA ARG A 176 4.06 18.05 -26.75
C ARG A 176 2.55 18.28 -26.62
N ARG A 177 1.85 18.41 -27.75
CA ARG A 177 0.39 18.58 -27.76
C ARG A 177 -0.26 17.24 -27.40
N LEU A 178 -1.39 17.27 -26.68
CA LEU A 178 -2.09 16.08 -26.20
C LEU A 178 -2.44 15.06 -27.30
N ASN A 179 -2.61 15.53 -28.54
CA ASN A 179 -2.89 14.67 -29.69
C ASN A 179 -1.66 13.90 -30.20
N ASP A 180 -0.44 14.36 -29.94
CA ASP A 180 0.80 13.68 -30.33
C ASP A 180 1.13 12.49 -29.41
N ILE A 181 0.47 12.40 -28.26
CA ILE A 181 0.64 11.34 -27.26
C ILE A 181 -0.34 10.18 -27.52
N ALA A 182 -1.37 10.39 -28.35
CA ALA A 182 -2.58 9.56 -28.34
C ALA A 182 -2.76 8.58 -29.51
N MET A 183 -1.80 8.38 -30.42
CA MET A 183 -2.07 7.59 -31.65
C MET A 183 -1.20 6.37 -31.91
N ALA A 184 -0.15 6.11 -31.13
CA ALA A 184 0.58 4.85 -31.24
C ALA A 184 0.35 4.01 -29.97
N PRO A 185 -0.18 2.78 -30.08
CA PRO A 185 -0.10 1.84 -28.97
C PRO A 185 1.39 1.71 -28.58
N PRO A 186 1.73 1.77 -27.28
CA PRO A 186 3.12 1.70 -26.86
C PRO A 186 3.73 0.36 -27.30
N ASP A 187 4.83 0.43 -28.06
CA ASP A 187 5.63 -0.73 -28.41
C ASP A 187 6.26 -1.32 -27.14
N LEU A 188 5.64 -2.37 -26.62
CA LEU A 188 6.18 -3.17 -25.52
C LEU A 188 7.37 -3.98 -26.05
N SER A 189 8.53 -3.35 -26.23
CA SER A 189 9.75 -4.10 -26.51
C SER A 189 10.01 -5.04 -25.33
N ALA A 190 10.04 -6.36 -25.61
CA ALA A 190 10.29 -7.42 -24.62
C ALA A 190 11.64 -7.28 -23.88
N SER A 191 12.46 -6.30 -24.26
CA SER A 191 13.74 -5.96 -23.64
C SER A 191 13.62 -5.39 -22.22
N GLY A 192 12.46 -4.88 -21.81
CA GLY A 192 12.23 -4.33 -20.46
C GLY A 192 11.82 -5.37 -19.41
N PHE A 193 11.10 -6.41 -19.83
CA PHE A 193 10.58 -7.44 -18.93
C PHE A 193 11.50 -8.67 -18.79
N ALA A 194 12.42 -8.88 -19.75
CA ALA A 194 13.29 -10.07 -19.79
C ALA A 194 14.69 -9.87 -19.17
N ARG A 195 15.03 -8.70 -18.62
CA ARG A 195 16.39 -8.42 -18.10
C ARG A 195 16.72 -8.95 -16.71
N LYS A 196 15.89 -9.85 -16.15
CA LYS A 196 16.23 -10.58 -14.91
C LYS A 196 16.03 -12.10 -15.02
N ALA A 197 16.13 -12.64 -16.23
CA ALA A 197 16.04 -14.09 -16.48
C ALA A 197 17.22 -14.65 -17.30
N SER A 198 18.27 -13.87 -17.55
CA SER A 198 19.47 -14.33 -18.27
C SER A 198 20.75 -14.17 -17.44
N SER A 199 20.76 -14.74 -16.23
CA SER A 199 21.99 -15.10 -15.52
C SER A 199 21.79 -16.40 -14.72
N ALA A 200 21.40 -17.46 -15.42
CA ALA A 200 21.46 -18.82 -14.88
C ALA A 200 21.82 -19.80 -16.01
N LYS A 201 22.94 -19.50 -16.67
CA LYS A 201 23.72 -20.52 -17.38
C LYS A 201 24.49 -21.26 -16.30
N ASN A 202 23.93 -22.41 -15.89
CA ASN A 202 24.55 -23.57 -15.20
C ASN A 202 23.65 -24.10 -14.08
N GLY A 203 23.25 -25.37 -14.20
CA GLY A 203 22.86 -26.19 -13.06
C GLY A 203 21.36 -26.46 -12.88
N SER A 204 20.93 -27.62 -13.36
CA SER A 204 19.89 -28.49 -12.79
C SER A 204 18.49 -27.92 -12.51
N GLY A 205 17.51 -28.43 -13.29
CA GLY A 205 16.11 -28.50 -12.88
C GLY A 205 15.17 -27.77 -13.84
N LYS A 206 14.52 -28.53 -14.72
CA LYS A 206 13.36 -28.08 -15.51
C LYS A 206 12.24 -27.62 -14.56
N LYS A 207 12.26 -26.36 -14.13
CA LYS A 207 11.06 -25.69 -13.64
C LYS A 207 10.23 -25.33 -14.86
N THR A 208 9.05 -25.93 -14.97
CA THR A 208 8.14 -25.67 -16.08
C THR A 208 7.76 -24.19 -16.09
N LYS A 209 7.47 -23.62 -17.26
CA LYS A 209 7.06 -22.21 -17.40
C LYS A 209 5.89 -21.82 -16.49
N ALA A 210 5.08 -22.80 -16.07
CA ALA A 210 4.02 -22.64 -15.08
C ALA A 210 4.55 -22.29 -13.68
N GLU A 211 5.63 -22.93 -13.20
CA GLU A 211 6.19 -22.63 -11.86
C GLU A 211 6.84 -21.24 -11.77
N ALA A 212 7.19 -20.62 -12.91
CA ALA A 212 7.72 -19.27 -12.96
C ALA A 212 6.65 -18.17 -12.78
N LEU A 213 5.38 -18.49 -12.97
CA LEU A 213 4.25 -17.55 -12.84
C LEU A 213 3.60 -17.57 -11.44
N LEU A 214 3.97 -18.52 -10.58
CA LEU A 214 3.45 -18.58 -9.21
C LEU A 214 4.26 -17.67 -8.29
N SER A 215 3.54 -16.91 -7.44
CA SER A 215 4.14 -16.13 -6.37
C SER A 215 4.99 -17.04 -5.46
N PRO A 216 6.17 -16.58 -4.96
CA PRO A 216 7.01 -17.36 -4.07
C PRO A 216 6.27 -17.89 -2.82
N ALA A 217 5.28 -17.13 -2.32
CA ALA A 217 4.46 -17.56 -1.19
C ALA A 217 3.55 -18.75 -1.54
N GLN A 218 3.00 -18.76 -2.75
CA GLN A 218 2.15 -19.84 -3.25
C GLN A 218 2.97 -21.11 -3.55
N ALA A 219 4.18 -20.94 -4.09
CA ALA A 219 5.13 -22.04 -4.29
C ALA A 219 5.49 -22.74 -2.97
N LEU A 220 5.69 -21.98 -1.88
CA LEU A 220 5.94 -22.53 -0.54
C LEU A 220 4.73 -23.30 0.01
N GLN A 221 3.50 -22.80 -0.19
CA GLN A 221 2.29 -23.51 0.22
C GLN A 221 2.12 -24.83 -0.54
N MET A 222 2.36 -24.82 -1.84
CA MET A 222 2.31 -26.03 -2.67
C MET A 222 3.40 -27.04 -2.29
N ALA A 223 4.60 -26.57 -1.94
CA ALA A 223 5.67 -27.44 -1.45
C ALA A 223 5.30 -28.13 -0.13
N LYS A 224 4.74 -27.39 0.84
CA LYS A 224 4.24 -27.97 2.10
C LYS A 224 3.14 -29.01 1.86
N ALA A 225 2.18 -28.70 1.00
CA ALA A 225 1.13 -29.65 0.64
C ALA A 225 1.67 -30.92 -0.04
N ARG A 226 2.73 -30.80 -0.86
CA ARG A 226 3.43 -31.95 -1.45
C ARG A 226 4.12 -32.79 -0.38
N GLU A 227 4.80 -32.17 0.57
CA GLU A 227 5.47 -32.86 1.69
C GLU A 227 4.47 -33.61 2.57
N GLU A 228 3.36 -32.96 2.95
CA GLU A 228 2.27 -33.57 3.72
C GLU A 228 1.63 -34.76 2.98
N ALA A 229 1.40 -34.64 1.67
CA ALA A 229 0.86 -35.73 0.86
C ALA A 229 1.81 -36.93 0.78
N VAL A 230 3.11 -36.67 0.61
CA VAL A 230 4.13 -37.73 0.58
C VAL A 230 4.26 -38.40 1.95
N ALA A 231 4.22 -37.64 3.05
CA ALA A 231 4.25 -38.19 4.40
C ALA A 231 3.04 -39.10 4.65
N ARG A 232 1.83 -38.63 4.35
CA ARG A 232 0.60 -39.43 4.48
C ARG A 232 0.66 -40.69 3.63
N TYR A 233 1.18 -40.61 2.41
CA TYR A 233 1.33 -41.79 1.55
C TYR A 233 2.34 -42.80 2.11
N ARG A 234 3.44 -42.33 2.73
CA ARG A 234 4.41 -43.21 3.40
C ARG A 234 3.79 -43.92 4.59
N GLU A 235 3.08 -43.21 5.47
CA GLU A 235 2.37 -43.81 6.60
C GLU A 235 1.35 -44.86 6.15
N LEU A 236 0.58 -44.56 5.10
CA LEU A 236 -0.44 -45.46 4.57
C LEU A 236 0.19 -46.71 3.95
N LYS A 237 1.36 -46.56 3.32
CA LYS A 237 2.14 -47.68 2.78
C LYS A 237 2.79 -48.53 3.87
N GLU A 238 3.27 -47.91 4.96
CA GLU A 238 3.79 -48.62 6.13
C GLU A 238 2.70 -49.40 6.86
N LYS A 239 1.52 -48.80 7.06
CA LYS A 239 0.34 -49.50 7.59
C LYS A 239 -0.03 -50.70 6.74
N ARG A 240 -0.12 -50.52 5.41
CA ARG A 240 -0.40 -51.61 4.47
C ARG A 240 0.64 -52.73 4.52
N ARG A 241 1.93 -52.39 4.68
CA ARG A 241 3.00 -53.41 4.85
C ARG A 241 2.90 -54.14 6.19
N ARG A 242 2.58 -53.44 7.28
CA ARG A 242 2.39 -54.03 8.61
C ARG A 242 1.18 -54.96 8.65
N GLU A 243 0.08 -54.58 8.02
CA GLU A 243 -1.13 -55.40 7.90
C GLU A 243 -0.88 -56.64 7.03
N ALA A 244 -0.21 -56.49 5.89
CA ALA A 244 0.19 -57.62 5.04
C ALA A 244 1.15 -58.58 5.74
N GLY A 245 2.07 -58.07 6.57
CA GLY A 245 2.97 -58.90 7.39
C GLY A 245 2.27 -59.61 8.55
N ARG A 246 1.19 -59.03 9.11
CA ARG A 246 0.38 -59.68 10.15
C ARG A 246 -0.44 -60.84 9.62
N GLN A 247 -0.99 -60.72 8.42
CA GLN A 247 -1.79 -61.79 7.79
C GLN A 247 -0.96 -63.00 7.33
N HIS A 248 0.36 -62.86 7.23
CA HIS A 248 1.26 -63.94 6.79
C HIS A 248 2.03 -64.62 7.93
N GLY A 249 1.85 -64.18 9.18
CA GLY A 249 2.56 -64.68 10.37
C GLY A 249 1.68 -65.41 11.40
N GLU A 250 0.41 -65.67 11.09
CA GLU A 250 -0.45 -66.59 11.85
C GLU A 250 -0.65 -67.88 11.04
N ILE A 251 0.36 -68.76 11.08
CA ILE A 251 0.24 -70.22 10.87
C ILE A 251 1.14 -70.88 11.92
#